data_AF-A0A2E7P617-F1
#
_entry.id   AF-A0A2E7P617-F1
#
_cell.length_a   1.000
_cell.length_b   1.000
_cell.length_c   1.000
_cell.angle_alpha   90.00
_cell.angle_beta   90.00
_cell.angle_gamma   90.00
#
_symmetry.space_group_name_H-M   'P 1'
#
loop_
_entity.id
_entity.type
_entity.pdbx_description
1 polymer ?
#
loop_
_entity_poly.entity_id
_entity_poly.type
_entity_poly.pdbx_seq_one_letter_code
_entity_poly.pdbx_strand_id
1 'polypeptide(L)'
;MEFFLISNEATARKVLDATEGYEHPLLIFWLNDDVWTVLTARFLLGKIDGVFASVELDDLGEVSTANDGNICPQELKKRAEYIEVGLGKTRFWTDPGINHFSLRNIISMFPIRMP
;
A
#
# COMPACT_ATOMS: atom_id res chain seq x y z
N MET A 1 0.86 27.69 -14.86
CA MET A 1 -0.58 27.60 -14.58
C MET A 1 -0.87 26.11 -14.56
N GLU A 2 -0.76 25.52 -13.39
CA GLU A 2 -0.89 24.07 -13.22
C GLU A 2 -2.37 23.68 -13.30
N PHE A 3 -2.69 22.73 -14.17
CA PHE A 3 -3.98 22.07 -14.24
C PHE A 3 -4.10 21.08 -13.07
N PHE A 4 -4.19 21.59 -11.84
CA PHE A 4 -4.73 20.85 -10.71
C PHE A 4 -6.24 21.10 -10.68
N LEU A 5 -7.08 20.07 -10.64
CA LEU A 5 -8.32 20.01 -9.81
C LEU A 5 -9.42 19.05 -10.32
N ILE A 6 -9.41 18.55 -11.57
CA ILE A 6 -10.52 17.68 -12.04
C ILE A 6 -10.19 16.18 -11.94
N SER A 7 -8.94 15.76 -12.18
CA SER A 7 -8.59 14.33 -12.11
C SER A 7 -8.56 13.78 -10.68
N ASN A 8 -8.29 14.62 -9.67
CA ASN A 8 -8.15 14.14 -8.29
C ASN A 8 -9.50 13.78 -7.66
N GLU A 9 -10.60 14.48 -7.96
CA GLU A 9 -11.88 14.21 -7.30
C GLU A 9 -12.55 12.93 -7.80
N ALA A 10 -12.61 12.75 -9.13
CA ALA A 10 -13.16 11.51 -9.71
C ALA A 10 -12.34 10.28 -9.32
N THR A 11 -11.03 10.44 -9.21
CA THR A 11 -10.10 9.39 -8.79
C THR A 11 -10.22 9.09 -7.30
N ALA A 12 -10.26 10.13 -6.45
CA ALA A 12 -10.51 9.98 -5.02
C ALA A 12 -11.86 9.30 -4.78
N ARG A 13 -12.89 9.63 -5.57
CA ARG A 13 -14.19 8.96 -5.52
C ARG A 13 -14.06 7.46 -5.80
N LYS A 14 -13.34 7.05 -6.84
CA LYS A 14 -13.14 5.62 -7.15
C LYS A 14 -12.47 4.85 -6.02
N VAL A 15 -11.45 5.44 -5.40
CA VAL A 15 -10.79 4.82 -4.24
C VAL A 15 -11.76 4.75 -3.08
N LEU A 16 -12.48 5.83 -2.78
CA LEU A 16 -13.47 5.88 -1.70
C LEU A 16 -14.58 4.85 -1.90
N ASP A 17 -15.13 4.75 -3.12
CA ASP A 17 -16.16 3.77 -3.49
C ASP A 17 -15.63 2.34 -3.38
N ALA A 18 -14.39 2.07 -3.82
CA ALA A 18 -13.77 0.76 -3.69
C ALA A 18 -13.44 0.38 -2.23
N THR A 19 -13.30 1.37 -1.35
CA THR A 19 -13.10 1.20 0.09
C THR A 19 -14.39 1.36 0.90
N GLU A 20 -15.55 1.43 0.25
CA GLU A 20 -16.83 1.53 0.94
C GLU A 20 -17.04 0.31 1.84
N GLY A 21 -17.49 0.54 3.07
CA GLY A 21 -17.63 -0.50 4.09
C GLY A 21 -16.37 -0.73 4.95
N TYR A 22 -15.24 -0.14 4.57
CA TYR A 22 -14.07 0.00 5.44
C TYR A 22 -14.08 1.36 6.18
N GLU A 23 -13.06 1.58 7.00
CA GLU A 23 -12.91 2.82 7.76
C GLU A 23 -12.37 3.97 6.90
N HIS A 24 -12.41 5.18 7.46
CA HIS A 24 -11.88 6.37 6.80
C HIS A 24 -10.37 6.21 6.47
N PRO A 25 -9.95 6.55 5.23
CA PRO A 25 -8.56 6.57 4.85
C PRO A 25 -7.72 7.52 5.72
N LEU A 26 -6.59 7.03 6.22
CA LEU A 26 -5.56 7.83 6.88
C LEU A 26 -4.47 8.25 5.89
N LEU A 27 -4.03 7.31 5.04
CA LEU A 27 -3.06 7.54 3.97
C LEU A 27 -3.54 6.86 2.69
N ILE A 28 -3.28 7.50 1.56
CA ILE A 28 -3.59 6.97 0.23
C ILE A 28 -2.31 7.11 -0.62
N PHE A 29 -1.83 5.98 -1.14
CA PHE A 29 -0.81 5.92 -2.17
C PHE A 29 -1.51 5.55 -3.47
N TRP A 30 -1.40 6.41 -4.48
CA TRP A 30 -2.12 6.22 -5.73
C TRP A 30 -1.20 6.40 -6.93
N LEU A 31 -1.19 5.43 -7.83
CA LEU A 31 -0.51 5.50 -9.12
C LEU A 31 -1.51 5.67 -10.26
N ASN A 32 -2.56 4.86 -10.27
CA ASN A 32 -3.65 4.89 -11.23
C ASN A 32 -4.89 4.14 -10.68
N ASP A 33 -5.97 4.07 -11.46
CA ASP A 33 -7.24 3.44 -11.04
C ASP A 33 -7.14 1.94 -10.69
N ASP A 34 -6.11 1.26 -11.17
CA ASP A 34 -5.87 -0.17 -10.97
C ASP A 34 -4.69 -0.45 -10.03
N VAL A 35 -3.93 0.58 -9.63
CA VAL A 35 -2.77 0.46 -8.75
C VAL A 35 -2.81 1.55 -7.66
N TRP A 36 -3.15 1.14 -6.45
CA TRP A 36 -3.19 2.01 -5.27
C TRP A 36 -3.18 1.19 -3.96
N THR A 37 -2.85 1.88 -2.86
CA THR A 37 -2.90 1.35 -1.49
C THR A 37 -3.51 2.39 -0.56
N VAL A 38 -4.40 1.94 0.32
CA VAL A 38 -5.04 2.76 1.36
C VAL A 38 -4.74 2.18 2.72
N LEU A 39 -4.27 3.02 3.63
CA LEU A 39 -4.15 2.69 5.05
C LEU A 39 -5.33 3.31 5.79
N THR A 40 -6.06 2.51 6.57
CA THR A 40 -7.06 2.97 7.53
C THR A 40 -6.56 2.75 8.96
N ALA A 41 -7.40 3.01 9.98
CA ALA A 41 -7.02 2.73 11.38
C ALA A 41 -6.89 1.22 11.67
N ARG A 42 -7.61 0.36 10.93
CA ARG A 42 -7.65 -1.09 11.12
C ARG A 42 -7.22 -1.92 9.92
N PHE A 43 -7.17 -1.36 8.71
CA PHE A 43 -6.94 -2.14 7.49
C PHE A 43 -5.82 -1.55 6.63
N LEU A 44 -5.09 -2.44 5.97
CA LEU A 44 -4.32 -2.14 4.77
C LEU A 44 -5.10 -2.67 3.58
N LEU A 45 -5.51 -1.77 2.70
CA LEU A 45 -6.30 -2.05 1.50
C LEU A 45 -5.44 -1.74 0.27
N GLY A 46 -5.67 -2.44 -0.82
CA GLY A 46 -4.95 -2.17 -2.04
C GLY A 46 -5.60 -2.78 -3.26
N LYS A 47 -5.23 -2.24 -4.41
CA LYS A 47 -5.58 -2.77 -5.72
C LYS A 47 -4.33 -2.79 -6.56
N ILE A 48 -4.04 -3.92 -7.20
CA ILE A 48 -2.93 -4.08 -8.15
C ILE A 48 -3.47 -4.84 -9.35
N ASP A 49 -3.33 -4.27 -10.54
CA ASP A 49 -3.77 -4.85 -11.82
C ASP A 49 -5.23 -5.36 -11.80
N GLY A 50 -6.12 -4.58 -11.17
CA GLY A 50 -7.54 -4.91 -11.08
C GLY A 50 -7.92 -5.79 -9.87
N VAL A 51 -6.94 -6.38 -9.18
CA VAL A 51 -7.18 -7.29 -8.05
C VAL A 51 -7.17 -6.51 -6.74
N PHE A 52 -8.30 -6.53 -6.03
CA PHE A 52 -8.44 -5.93 -4.70
C PHE A 52 -7.98 -6.90 -3.61
N ALA A 53 -7.25 -6.37 -2.62
CA ALA A 53 -6.82 -7.08 -1.43
C ALA A 53 -7.05 -6.21 -0.18
N SER A 54 -7.37 -6.87 0.94
CA SER A 54 -7.51 -6.23 2.24
C SER A 54 -6.90 -7.11 3.34
N VAL A 55 -6.18 -6.50 4.27
CA VAL A 55 -5.58 -7.17 5.43
C VAL A 55 -5.88 -6.35 6.68
N GLU A 56 -6.37 -7.00 7.75
CA GLU A 56 -6.47 -6.35 9.07
C GLU A 56 -5.07 -6.14 9.64
N LEU A 57 -4.81 -4.94 10.17
CA LEU A 57 -3.48 -4.57 10.66
C LEU A 57 -3.03 -5.46 11.83
N ASP A 58 -3.96 -5.94 12.65
CA ASP A 58 -3.70 -6.88 13.74
C ASP A 58 -3.36 -8.30 13.26
N ASP A 59 -3.59 -8.59 11.97
CA ASP A 59 -3.33 -9.88 11.30
C ASP A 59 -2.25 -9.78 10.21
N LEU A 60 -1.54 -8.63 10.12
CA LEU A 60 -0.51 -8.37 9.10
C LEU A 60 0.59 -9.43 9.03
N GLY A 61 1.04 -9.95 10.17
CA GLY A 61 2.13 -10.91 10.24
C GLY A 61 3.49 -10.31 9.82
N GLU A 62 4.29 -11.06 9.05
CA GLU A 62 5.59 -10.59 8.56
C GLU A 62 5.42 -9.51 7.49
N VAL A 63 6.20 -8.43 7.59
CA VAL A 63 6.24 -7.34 6.60
C VAL A 63 7.61 -7.24 5.96
N SER A 64 7.67 -7.34 4.64
CA SER A 64 8.90 -7.25 3.87
C SER A 64 8.76 -6.38 2.61
N THR A 65 9.89 -6.05 2.01
CA THR A 65 9.94 -5.37 0.71
C THR A 65 10.10 -6.41 -0.37
N ALA A 66 9.23 -6.42 -1.38
CA ALA A 66 9.39 -7.30 -2.54
C ALA A 66 10.70 -6.96 -3.27
N ASN A 67 11.46 -8.00 -3.66
CA ASN A 67 12.69 -7.86 -4.43
C ASN A 67 12.72 -8.83 -5.62
N ASP A 68 11.80 -8.63 -6.55
CA ASP A 68 11.60 -9.53 -7.70
C ASP A 68 12.81 -9.60 -8.62
N GLY A 69 13.62 -8.54 -8.69
CA GLY A 69 14.79 -8.45 -9.56
C GLY A 69 16.12 -8.86 -8.91
N ASN A 70 16.10 -9.38 -7.67
CA ASN A 70 17.30 -9.61 -6.85
C ASN A 70 18.24 -8.38 -6.84
N ILE A 71 17.64 -7.20 -6.75
CA ILE A 71 18.30 -5.91 -6.79
C ILE A 71 19.15 -5.78 -5.52
N CYS A 72 20.35 -5.22 -5.64
CA CYS A 72 21.21 -5.01 -4.49
C CYS A 72 20.54 -4.08 -3.46
N PRO A 73 20.83 -4.23 -2.15
CA PRO A 73 20.12 -3.49 -1.10
C PRO A 73 20.14 -1.96 -1.24
N GLN A 74 21.20 -1.40 -1.83
CA GLN A 74 21.33 0.05 -2.02
C GLN A 74 20.39 0.59 -3.09
N GLU A 75 20.19 -0.17 -4.17
CA GLU A 75 19.26 0.20 -5.25
C GLU A 75 17.82 -0.15 -4.88
N LEU A 76 17.60 -1.23 -4.12
CA LEU A 76 16.28 -1.57 -3.60
C LEU A 76 15.71 -0.43 -2.74
N LYS A 77 16.55 0.24 -1.96
CA LYS A 77 16.14 1.43 -1.17
C LYS A 77 15.62 2.60 -2.01
N LYS A 78 15.93 2.65 -3.30
CA LYS A 78 15.50 3.74 -4.19
C LYS A 78 14.34 3.34 -5.08
N ARG A 79 14.16 2.05 -5.36
CA ARG A 79 13.28 1.54 -6.43
C ARG A 79 12.21 0.57 -5.95
N ALA A 80 12.19 0.19 -4.68
CA ALA A 80 11.16 -0.69 -4.16
C ALA A 80 9.78 -0.01 -4.20
N GLU A 81 8.81 -0.68 -4.80
CA GLU A 81 7.43 -0.17 -4.97
C GLU A 81 6.39 -1.07 -4.31
N TYR A 82 6.77 -2.27 -3.87
CA TYR A 82 5.85 -3.27 -3.35
C TYR A 82 6.26 -3.78 -1.98
N ILE A 83 5.33 -3.68 -1.05
CA ILE A 83 5.40 -4.28 0.28
C ILE A 83 4.70 -5.63 0.22
N GLU A 84 5.31 -6.66 0.78
CA GLU A 84 4.70 -7.98 1.00
C GLU A 84 4.33 -8.13 2.47
N VAL A 85 3.09 -8.56 2.74
CA VAL A 85 2.60 -8.79 4.10
C VAL A 85 2.05 -10.20 4.29
N GLY A 86 2.25 -10.74 5.49
CA GLY A 86 1.77 -12.04 5.92
C GLY A 86 2.45 -13.21 5.22
N LEU A 87 2.09 -14.43 5.63
CA LEU A 87 2.64 -15.66 5.05
C LEU A 87 2.28 -15.82 3.56
N GLY A 88 1.12 -15.30 3.16
CA GLY A 88 0.68 -15.28 1.77
C GLY A 88 1.42 -14.27 0.89
N LYS A 89 2.30 -13.43 1.47
CA LYS A 89 3.03 -12.36 0.78
C LYS A 89 2.09 -11.47 -0.05
N THR A 90 0.95 -11.11 0.52
CA THR A 90 -0.01 -10.22 -0.14
C THR A 90 0.69 -8.89 -0.46
N ARG A 91 0.57 -8.42 -1.69
CA ARG A 91 1.29 -7.25 -2.18
C ARG A 91 0.46 -5.98 -2.08
N PHE A 92 1.13 -4.90 -1.65
CA PHE A 92 0.59 -3.56 -1.62
C PHE A 92 1.59 -2.60 -2.27
N TRP A 93 1.09 -1.74 -3.16
CA TRP A 93 1.92 -0.79 -3.89
C TRP A 93 2.17 0.49 -3.07
N THR A 94 3.28 1.15 -3.31
CA THR A 94 3.62 2.46 -2.76
C THR A 94 4.59 3.16 -3.69
N ASP A 95 4.62 4.49 -3.65
CA ASP A 95 5.68 5.24 -4.31
C ASP A 95 7.06 4.77 -3.85
N PRO A 96 8.03 4.70 -4.76
CA PRO A 96 9.36 4.25 -4.41
C PRO A 96 10.09 5.23 -3.50
N GLY A 97 11.12 4.73 -2.82
CA GLY A 97 11.96 5.53 -1.94
C GLY A 97 11.34 5.79 -0.57
N ILE A 98 11.35 7.04 -0.10
CA ILE A 98 11.02 7.36 1.30
C ILE A 98 9.60 6.96 1.70
N ASN A 99 8.65 7.07 0.77
CA ASN A 99 7.25 6.71 0.98
C ASN A 99 7.11 5.21 1.26
N HIS A 100 7.75 4.37 0.43
CA HIS A 100 7.81 2.92 0.61
C HIS A 100 8.32 2.52 2.00
N PHE A 101 9.46 3.07 2.41
CA PHE A 101 10.04 2.71 3.72
C PHE A 101 9.26 3.30 4.89
N SER A 102 8.64 4.47 4.72
CA SER A 102 7.74 5.05 5.72
C SER A 102 6.53 4.16 5.94
N LEU A 103 5.83 3.77 4.87
CA LEU A 103 4.69 2.87 4.96
C LEU A 103 5.08 1.54 5.58
N ARG A 104 6.16 0.91 5.08
CA ARG A 104 6.70 -0.33 5.64
C ARG A 104 6.96 -0.21 7.14
N ASN A 105 7.58 0.89 7.59
CA ASN A 105 7.88 1.08 8.99
C ASN A 105 6.60 1.25 9.83
N ILE A 106 5.61 2.00 9.34
CA ILE A 106 4.31 2.19 10.01
C ILE A 106 3.63 0.83 10.22
N ILE A 107 3.46 0.05 9.15
CA ILE A 107 2.77 -1.24 9.24
C ILE A 107 3.58 -2.28 10.04
N SER A 108 4.92 -2.16 10.08
CA SER A 108 5.77 -3.04 10.89
C SER A 108 5.64 -2.80 12.40
N MET A 109 4.94 -1.73 12.83
CA MET A 109 4.68 -1.47 14.26
C MET A 109 3.48 -2.27 14.79
N PHE A 110 2.66 -2.85 13.89
CA PHE A 110 1.53 -3.67 14.28
C PHE A 110 2.00 -5.06 14.74
N PRO A 111 1.26 -5.71 15.66
CA PRO A 111 1.73 -6.92 16.32
C PRO A 111 2.02 -8.04 15.32
N ILE A 112 3.25 -8.56 15.38
CA ILE A 112 3.60 -9.80 14.70
C ILE A 112 3.01 -10.94 15.52
N ARG A 113 1.88 -11.50 15.07
CA ARG A 113 1.40 -12.78 15.59
C ARG A 113 2.40 -13.86 15.16
N MET A 114 3.36 -14.19 16.02
CA MET A 114 4.17 -15.39 15.84
C MET A 114 3.30 -16.61 16.11
N PRO A 115 3.34 -17.66 15.25
CA PRO A 115 2.68 -18.93 15.51
C PRO A 115 3.23 -19.63 16.75
#